data_AF-A0A433HVJ7-F1
#
_entry.id   AF-A0A433HVJ7-F1
#
_cell.length_a   1.000
_cell.length_b   1.000
_cell.length_c   1.000
_cell.angle_alpha   90.00
_cell.angle_beta   90.00
_cell.angle_gamma   90.00
#
_symmetry.space_group_name_H-M   'P 1'
#
loop_
_entity.id
_entity.type
_entity.pdbx_description
1 polymer ?
#
loop_
_entity_poly.entity_id
_entity_poly.type
_entity_poly.pdbx_seq_one_letter_code
_entity_poly.pdbx_strand_id
1 'polypeptide(L)' 'MNPATTPKPYRDLSASFQERTTGSRVEFAQWREANPDFTHPSLMENWHRIRVAWSLIKSEPKRAKK' A
#
# COMPACT_ATOMS: atom_id res chain seq x y z
N MET A 1 -3.96 22.11 -13.46
CA MET A 1 -4.52 20.77 -13.20
C MET A 1 -3.72 20.15 -12.07
N ASN A 2 -4.31 20.03 -10.87
CA ASN A 2 -3.66 19.35 -9.74
C ASN A 2 -3.88 17.83 -9.90
N PRO A 3 -2.83 17.01 -10.04
CA PRO A 3 -3.03 15.57 -10.19
C PRO A 3 -3.48 14.96 -8.85
N ALA A 4 -4.68 14.37 -8.87
CA ALA A 4 -5.16 13.31 -7.99
C ALA A 4 -4.71 13.37 -6.51
N THR A 5 -5.43 14.12 -5.68
CA THR A 5 -5.57 13.76 -4.26
C THR A 5 -6.49 12.55 -4.16
N THR A 6 -5.98 11.35 -4.47
CA THR A 6 -6.61 10.12 -3.98
C THR A 6 -6.70 10.27 -2.46
N PRO A 7 -7.90 10.18 -1.85
CA PRO A 7 -8.01 10.22 -0.41
C PRO A 7 -7.16 9.08 0.11
N LYS A 8 -6.08 9.40 0.84
CA LYS A 8 -5.32 8.38 1.55
C LYS A 8 -6.34 7.63 2.41
N PRO A 9 -6.50 6.31 2.25
CA PRO A 9 -7.40 5.57 3.13
C PRO A 9 -6.96 5.89 4.55
N TYR A 10 -7.92 6.17 5.42
CA TYR A 10 -7.65 6.39 6.83
C TYR A 10 -7.04 5.10 7.38
N ARG A 11 -5.71 5.06 7.51
CA ARG A 11 -4.99 3.90 8.02
C ARG A 11 -4.91 4.05 9.52
N ASP A 12 -5.67 3.24 10.24
CA ASP A 12 -5.52 3.18 11.69
C ASP A 12 -4.26 2.39 12.04
N LEU A 13 -3.16 3.13 12.21
CA LEU A 13 -1.87 2.58 12.64
C LEU A 13 -1.81 2.37 14.16
N SER A 14 -2.86 2.67 14.91
CA SER A 14 -2.99 2.33 16.33
C SER A 14 -3.72 1.01 16.53
N ALA A 15 -4.52 0.57 15.55
CA ALA A 15 -5.24 -0.70 15.54
C ALA A 15 -4.32 -1.92 15.70
N SER A 16 -4.88 -3.08 16.04
CA SER A 16 -4.13 -4.32 16.19
C SER A 16 -3.48 -4.78 14.89
N PHE A 17 -2.46 -5.64 14.97
CA PHE A 17 -1.79 -6.21 13.79
C PHE A 17 -2.77 -6.92 12.84
N GLN A 18 -3.79 -7.59 13.39
CA GLN A 18 -4.82 -8.27 12.62
C GLN A 18 -5.69 -7.26 11.85
N GLU A 19 -6.12 -6.18 12.49
CA GLU A 19 -6.91 -5.12 11.84
C GLU A 19 -6.11 -4.42 10.74
N ARG A 20 -4.82 -4.14 10.97
CA ARG A 20 -3.93 -3.57 9.93
C ARG A 20 -3.76 -4.52 8.75
N THR A 21 -3.65 -5.82 9.01
CA THR A 21 -3.58 -6.84 7.96
C THR A 21 -4.87 -6.86 7.13
N THR A 22 -6.03 -6.84 7.79
CA THR A 22 -7.33 -6.74 7.13
C THR A 22 -7.44 -5.47 6.30
N GLY A 23 -7.10 -4.30 6.86
CA GLY A 23 -7.11 -3.02 6.17
C GLY A 23 -6.20 -3.00 4.94
N SER A 24 -4.99 -3.55 5.05
CA SER A 24 -4.07 -3.67 3.90
C SER A 24 -4.62 -4.51 2.76
N ARG A 25 -5.35 -5.59 3.07
CA ARG A 25 -5.97 -6.46 2.05
C ARG A 25 -7.11 -5.76 1.33
N VAL A 26 -7.94 -5.02 2.07
CA VAL A 26 -9.03 -4.22 1.50
C VAL A 26 -8.47 -3.15 0.56
N GLU A 27 -7.44 -2.41 0.99
CA GLU A 27 -6.78 -1.39 0.16
C GLU A 27 -6.15 -2.00 -1.11
N PHE A 28 -5.55 -3.19 -0.99
CA PHE A 28 -4.98 -3.88 -2.15
C PHE A 28 -6.04 -4.37 -3.13
N ALA A 29 -7.18 -4.86 -2.65
CA ALA A 29 -8.31 -5.25 -3.49
C ALA A 29 -8.85 -4.05 -4.27
N GLN A 30 -9.08 -2.92 -3.60
CA GLN A 30 -9.52 -1.67 -4.25
C GLN A 30 -8.52 -1.20 -5.31
N TRP A 31 -7.23 -1.31 -5.04
CA TRP A 31 -6.21 -0.95 -6.03
C TRP A 31 -6.27 -1.87 -7.27
N ARG A 32 -6.50 -3.18 -7.09
CA ARG A 32 -6.66 -4.12 -8.21
C ARG A 32 -7.90 -3.81 -9.04
N GLU A 33 -9.01 -3.45 -8.41
CA GLU A 33 -10.23 -3.04 -9.11
C GLU A 33 -10.03 -1.73 -9.90
N ALA A 34 -9.28 -0.78 -9.34
CA ALA A 34 -8.97 0.48 -10.00
C ALA A 34 -7.88 0.36 -11.09
N ASN A 35 -7.11 -0.73 -11.12
CA ASN A 35 -5.99 -0.93 -12.05
C ASN A 35 -6.09 -2.30 -12.74
N PRO A 36 -7.11 -2.59 -13.56
CA PRO A 36 -7.26 -3.91 -14.18
C PRO A 36 -6.08 -4.31 -15.09
N ASP A 37 -5.35 -3.34 -15.64
CA ASP A 37 -4.18 -3.54 -16.52
C ASP A 37 -2.83 -3.55 -15.78
N PHE A 38 -2.81 -3.92 -14.49
CA PHE A 38 -1.53 -4.01 -13.78
C PHE A 38 -0.63 -5.11 -14.39
N THR A 39 0.67 -4.82 -14.43
CA THR A 39 1.68 -5.86 -14.70
C THR A 39 2.06 -6.57 -13.40
N HIS A 40 2.57 -7.79 -13.50
CA HIS A 40 3.07 -8.54 -12.34
C HIS A 40 4.07 -7.75 -11.46
N PRO A 41 5.06 -7.01 -12.00
CA PRO A 41 5.94 -6.17 -11.17
C PRO A 41 5.19 -5.03 -10.47
N SER A 42 4.25 -4.35 -11.13
CA SER A 42 3.44 -3.29 -10.51
C SER A 42 2.56 -3.84 -9.38
N LEU A 43 2.03 -5.05 -9.52
CA LEU A 43 1.26 -5.75 -8.49
C LEU A 43 2.08 -5.97 -7.21
N MET A 44 3.28 -6.53 -7.35
CA MET A 44 4.18 -6.80 -6.22
C MET A 44 4.67 -5.51 -5.57
N GLU A 45 5.02 -4.50 -6.37
CA GLU A 45 5.45 -3.21 -5.86
C GLU A 45 4.33 -2.52 -5.07
N ASN A 46 3.12 -2.50 -5.60
CA ASN A 46 2.02 -1.84 -4.92
C ASN A 46 1.59 -2.59 -3.65
N TRP A 47 1.61 -3.93 -3.67
CA TRP A 47 1.40 -4.73 -2.46
C TRP A 47 2.42 -4.41 -1.37
N HIS A 48 3.70 -4.31 -1.74
CA HIS A 48 4.76 -3.93 -0.81
C HIS A 48 4.53 -2.53 -0.23
N ARG A 49 4.22 -1.54 -1.09
CA ARG A 49 3.93 -0.16 -0.67
C ARG A 49 2.77 -0.10 0.33
N ILE A 50 1.68 -0.83 0.09
CA ILE A 50 0.54 -0.90 1.00
C ILE A 50 0.96 -1.49 2.35
N ARG A 51 1.69 -2.61 2.38
CA ARG A 51 2.13 -3.23 3.65
C ARG A 51 3.08 -2.33 4.44
N VAL A 52 3.96 -1.60 3.78
CA VAL A 52 4.80 -0.57 4.43
C VAL A 52 3.94 0.54 5.01
N ALA A 53 2.94 1.01 4.25
CA ALA A 53 2.05 2.07 4.70
C ALA A 53 1.19 1.67 5.91
N TRP A 54 0.85 0.39 6.04
CA TRP A 54 0.18 -0.19 7.22
C TRP A 54 1.15 -0.58 8.35
N SER A 55 2.45 -0.27 8.22
CA SER A 55 3.50 -0.65 9.17
C SER A 55 3.54 -2.16 9.48
N LEU A 56 3.12 -3.00 8.53
CA LEU A 56 3.16 -4.47 8.64
C LEU A 56 4.54 -5.03 8.34
N ILE A 57 5.33 -4.31 7.55
CA ILE A 57 6.71 -4.62 7.23
C ILE A 57 7.53 -3.35 7.40
N LYS A 58 8.79 -3.50 7.81
CA LYS A 58 9.71 -2.36 7.81
C LYS A 58 9.94 -1.95 6.35
N SER A 59 9.82 -0.66 6.04
CA SER A 59 10.39 -0.14 4.81
C SER A 59 11.87 -0.46 4.87
N GLU A 60 12.36 -1.34 4.01
CA GLU A 60 13.80 -1.42 3.85
C GLU A 60 14.26 -0.03 3.41
N PRO A 61 15.23 0.58 4.11
CA PRO A 61 15.76 1.85 3.64
C PRO A 61 16.30 1.56 2.24
N LYS A 62 15.71 2.19 1.22
CA LYS A 62 16.29 2.19 -0.13
C LYS A 62 17.75 2.51 0.07
N ARG A 63 18.61 1.51 -0.14
CA ARG A 63 20.06 1.63 0.02
C ARG A 63 20.43 2.87 -0.77
N ALA A 64 20.75 3.96 -0.07
CA ALA A 64 21.16 5.20 -0.68
C ALA A 64 22.39 4.84 -1.50
N LYS A 65 22.22 4.76 -2.83
CA LYS A 65 23.36 4.68 -3.74
C LYS A 65 24.03 6.05 -3.64
N LYS A 66 25.08 6.10 -2.82
CA LYS A 66 26.13 7.11 -2.90
C LYS A 66 26.84 7.00 -4.23
#